data_AF-A0A3E0JDK9-F1
#
_entry.id   AF-A0A3E0JDK9-F1
#
_cell.length_a   1.000
_cell.length_b   1.000
_cell.length_c   1.000
_cell.angle_alpha   90.00
_cell.angle_beta   90.00
_cell.angle_gamma   90.00
#
_symmetry.space_group_name_H-M   'P 1'
#
loop_
_entity.id
_entity.type
_entity.pdbx_description
1 polymer ?
#
loop_
_entity_poly.entity_id
_entity_poly.type
_entity_poly.pdbx_seq_one_letter_code
_entity_poly.pdbx_strand_id
1 'polypeptide(L)'
;MLELSEKGGRKLKKKTVPILLTTALGATLLSPNGTLAAPGPTIEKGVKTNVHTNQSTVHPAFSWDQPGPSSPILHPGSVRGAGMREEPLQEIDPLLISAIENNVMPGAVTLVARRGHIVKEEAYGYAMKYEDDEFTQSENPIPMTKDTIFDLASISKIFTTTAAMILYEQDAFELNDPVAKHLPEFAENGKENVTIEQLLTHTSGFRAWIPLYTVEGDRNDRLQHVLQYPLANEPGSTYTYSDLNMITLGALVERLSNMRLDAFVEKNITKPLKMEDTMYNPEEDLKPRIAATEDQPWTNRGLVWGEVHDESAWSLDGVAGHAGVFSTANDLAKFAHMFLNEGTYGNKKILEPETVKLLTENRIPQFAGDDHGLGWELQQGWYMDALSSPRTYGHTGYTGTSIVVNPENDTIAILLTNRVHPTRDTVSTNGARRGIARKVADAIPVEIDKKSNPWFSGYGDQVEKQLLAKVNLSETASLSFRTWFEIEDGYDFGRLEVSDDGETWTTLDKFTGDSSGWGTRNVELPSDTTHIRFIYETDGSVNNRGWYIDNLEINGNAVEVKSDSWEKRSY
;
A
#
# COMPACT_ATOMS: atom_id res chain seq x y z
N MET A 1 -44.52 -57.93 -19.92
CA MET A 1 -43.61 -58.26 -21.04
C MET A 1 -42.20 -58.06 -20.50
N LEU A 2 -41.53 -59.13 -20.04
CA LEU A 2 -40.64 -60.04 -20.81
C LEU A 2 -39.37 -59.28 -21.25
N GLU A 3 -38.12 -59.63 -20.95
CA GLU A 3 -37.40 -60.79 -20.38
C GLU A 3 -36.02 -60.27 -19.88
N LEU A 4 -35.52 -60.59 -18.68
CA LEU A 4 -34.75 -61.76 -18.26
C LEU A 4 -33.38 -61.97 -18.97
N SER A 5 -32.30 -61.87 -18.18
CA SER A 5 -31.28 -62.94 -18.06
C SER A 5 -30.36 -62.68 -16.86
N GLU A 6 -30.04 -63.76 -16.16
CA GLU A 6 -29.61 -63.87 -14.77
C GLU A 6 -28.41 -64.85 -14.69
N LYS A 7 -27.72 -64.84 -13.53
CA LYS A 7 -26.85 -65.89 -12.92
C LYS A 7 -25.33 -65.76 -13.17
N GLY A 8 -24.47 -66.04 -12.18
CA GLY A 8 -24.69 -66.66 -10.87
C GLY A 8 -23.48 -66.53 -9.93
N GLY A 9 -23.70 -66.81 -8.64
CA GLY A 9 -22.73 -66.59 -7.57
C GLY A 9 -21.93 -67.83 -7.13
N ARG A 10 -21.15 -67.66 -6.05
CA ARG A 10 -20.75 -68.73 -5.12
C ARG A 10 -20.39 -68.15 -3.74
N LYS A 11 -21.00 -68.75 -2.70
CA LYS A 11 -20.74 -68.59 -1.26
C LYS A 11 -19.54 -69.42 -0.80
N LEU A 12 -18.92 -69.06 0.33
CA LEU A 12 -18.39 -69.94 1.40
C LEU A 12 -18.20 -69.06 2.67
N LYS A 13 -19.05 -69.15 3.70
CA LYS A 13 -19.06 -70.04 4.90
C LYS A 13 -18.31 -69.51 6.15
N LYS A 14 -19.12 -68.96 7.07
CA LYS A 14 -19.17 -68.98 8.56
C LYS A 14 -18.04 -69.65 9.38
N LYS A 15 -17.78 -69.06 10.57
CA LYS A 15 -17.90 -69.66 11.93
C LYS A 15 -17.87 -68.54 13.02
N THR A 16 -18.98 -68.26 13.75
CA THR A 16 -19.38 -68.70 15.15
C THR A 16 -18.58 -68.00 16.27
N VAL A 17 -19.10 -67.51 17.42
CA VAL A 17 -20.39 -67.61 18.18
C VAL A 17 -20.37 -66.53 19.32
N PRO A 18 -21.51 -66.20 19.96
CA PRO A 18 -21.73 -64.97 20.74
C PRO A 18 -21.71 -65.17 22.27
N ILE A 19 -21.73 -64.06 23.03
CA ILE A 19 -22.21 -64.05 24.42
C ILE A 19 -23.18 -62.87 24.61
N LEU A 20 -24.41 -63.22 25.01
CA LEU A 20 -25.44 -62.33 25.56
C LEU A 20 -25.05 -61.91 26.98
N LEU A 21 -25.40 -60.69 27.39
CA LEU A 21 -26.31 -60.50 28.53
C LEU A 21 -27.04 -59.15 28.44
N THR A 22 -28.33 -59.22 28.71
CA THR A 22 -29.38 -58.19 28.73
C THR A 22 -29.26 -57.22 29.90
N THR A 23 -29.62 -55.93 29.70
CA THR A 23 -30.61 -55.20 30.52
C THR A 23 -31.00 -53.86 29.88
N ALA A 24 -32.20 -53.41 30.20
CA ALA A 24 -33.00 -52.41 29.51
C ALA A 24 -32.96 -51.01 30.15
N LEU A 25 -33.42 -50.03 29.35
CA LEU A 25 -33.99 -48.71 29.66
C LEU A 25 -33.19 -47.68 30.50
N GLY A 26 -32.78 -46.62 29.79
CA GLY A 26 -33.31 -45.26 29.99
C GLY A 26 -32.94 -44.49 31.27
N ALA A 27 -32.00 -43.55 31.18
CA ALA A 27 -32.19 -42.14 31.52
C ALA A 27 -30.87 -41.36 31.35
N THR A 28 -31.03 -40.20 30.74
CA THR A 28 -30.16 -39.01 30.56
C THR A 28 -28.98 -38.72 31.52
N LEU A 29 -27.93 -38.22 30.87
CA LEU A 29 -26.98 -37.13 31.22
C LEU A 29 -25.55 -37.47 31.72
N LEU A 30 -24.62 -36.92 30.92
CA LEU A 30 -23.22 -36.52 31.16
C LEU A 30 -22.13 -37.60 31.04
N SER A 31 -21.36 -37.49 29.95
CA SER A 31 -20.15 -38.27 29.67
C SER A 31 -18.88 -37.41 29.86
N PRO A 32 -17.77 -37.99 30.37
CA PRO A 32 -16.49 -37.32 30.56
C PRO A 32 -15.46 -37.60 29.45
N ASN A 33 -14.59 -36.59 29.24
CA ASN A 33 -13.16 -36.59 28.86
C ASN A 33 -12.55 -37.57 27.82
N GLY A 34 -11.78 -36.95 26.90
CA GLY A 34 -10.65 -37.48 26.13
C GLY A 34 -10.89 -37.34 24.61
N THR A 35 -10.09 -36.64 23.79
CA THR A 35 -8.63 -36.49 23.80
C THR A 35 -8.16 -35.43 22.77
N LEU A 36 -6.96 -34.87 23.02
CA LEU A 36 -5.96 -34.29 22.09
C LEU A 36 -6.18 -32.86 21.55
N ALA A 37 -5.62 -31.90 22.29
CA ALA A 37 -5.35 -30.53 21.87
C ALA A 37 -3.95 -30.43 21.20
N ALA A 38 -3.87 -29.70 20.09
CA ALA A 38 -2.62 -29.17 19.54
C ALA A 38 -2.34 -27.77 20.16
N PRO A 39 -1.08 -27.39 20.43
CA PRO A 39 -0.78 -26.13 21.08
C PRO A 39 -0.71 -24.99 20.04
N GLY A 40 -1.69 -24.10 20.06
CA GLY A 40 -1.53 -22.76 19.48
C GLY A 40 -0.80 -21.84 20.46
N PRO A 41 0.01 -20.87 20.02
CA PRO A 41 0.60 -19.90 20.93
C PRO A 41 -0.52 -19.01 21.46
N THR A 42 -0.90 -19.20 22.72
CA THR A 42 -1.79 -18.31 23.46
C THR A 42 -0.97 -17.68 24.58
N ILE A 43 -0.56 -16.42 24.39
CA ILE A 43 -0.14 -15.56 25.50
C ILE A 43 -0.98 -14.29 25.43
N GLU A 44 -2.25 -14.41 25.82
CA GLU A 44 -2.95 -13.31 26.49
C GLU A 44 -3.81 -13.91 27.60
N LYS A 45 -3.40 -13.72 28.85
CA LYS A 45 -4.26 -13.96 30.00
C LYS A 45 -5.22 -12.78 30.12
N GLY A 46 -6.52 -13.09 30.14
CA GLY A 46 -7.61 -12.12 30.15
C GLY A 46 -7.47 -11.00 31.18
N VAL A 47 -7.73 -9.78 30.71
CA VAL A 47 -7.84 -8.57 31.52
C VAL A 47 -9.18 -8.61 32.24
N LYS A 48 -9.14 -8.67 33.58
CA LYS A 48 -10.28 -8.30 34.42
C LYS A 48 -10.40 -6.78 34.42
N THR A 49 -11.59 -6.31 34.09
CA THR A 49 -12.00 -4.90 34.13
C THR A 49 -11.86 -4.34 35.55
N ASN A 50 -10.93 -3.42 35.73
CA ASN A 50 -10.98 -2.40 36.77
C ASN A 50 -10.49 -1.10 36.14
N VAL A 51 -11.40 -0.13 36.04
CA VAL A 51 -11.13 1.22 35.56
C VAL A 51 -10.25 1.92 36.61
N HIS A 52 -8.95 1.97 36.33
CA HIS A 52 -8.03 2.93 36.92
C HIS A 52 -7.25 3.57 35.78
N THR A 53 -7.43 4.89 35.63
CA THR A 53 -6.62 5.77 34.83
C THR A 53 -5.19 5.77 35.36
N ASN A 54 -4.34 4.93 34.78
CA ASN A 54 -2.89 5.06 34.83
C ASN A 54 -2.38 4.86 33.41
N GLN A 55 -1.91 5.93 32.78
CA GLN A 55 -1.05 5.85 31.61
C GLN A 55 0.21 5.07 32.00
N SER A 56 0.21 3.75 31.83
CA SER A 56 1.46 3.00 31.86
C SER A 56 2.14 3.23 30.52
N THR A 57 3.10 4.15 30.46
CA THR A 57 4.01 4.34 29.33
C THR A 57 4.87 3.08 29.20
N VAL A 58 4.39 2.14 28.40
CA VAL A 58 5.13 0.92 28.06
C VAL A 58 5.77 1.22 26.73
N HIS A 59 7.09 1.46 26.75
CA HIS A 59 7.88 1.67 25.54
C HIS A 59 7.47 0.71 24.44
N PRO A 60 7.37 1.20 23.19
CA PRO A 60 6.90 0.39 22.09
C PRO A 60 7.84 -0.81 21.95
N ALA A 61 7.26 -2.00 22.09
CA ALA A 61 8.00 -3.24 21.87
C ALA A 61 8.46 -3.38 20.41
N PHE A 62 7.81 -2.64 19.50
CA PHE A 62 8.07 -2.62 18.07
C PHE A 62 8.04 -1.16 17.59
N SER A 63 9.17 -0.66 17.10
CA SER A 63 9.35 0.70 16.60
C SER A 63 9.37 0.71 15.07
N TRP A 64 9.58 1.88 14.48
CA TRP A 64 9.79 2.10 13.06
C TRP A 64 10.87 1.15 12.49
N ASP A 65 12.07 1.19 13.06
CA ASP A 65 13.23 0.42 12.59
C ASP A 65 13.26 -1.03 13.11
N GLN A 66 12.36 -1.37 14.04
CA GLN A 66 12.31 -2.68 14.69
C GLN A 66 10.86 -3.19 14.71
N PRO A 67 10.28 -3.55 13.55
CA PRO A 67 8.91 -4.07 13.50
C PRO A 67 8.77 -5.39 14.23
N GLY A 68 9.82 -6.20 14.37
CA GLY A 68 9.71 -7.53 14.99
C GLY A 68 8.96 -8.53 14.09
N PRO A 69 8.46 -9.65 14.64
CA PRO A 69 7.90 -10.73 13.82
C PRO A 69 6.53 -10.36 13.24
N SER A 70 6.29 -10.77 11.99
CA SER A 70 5.00 -10.68 11.31
C SER A 70 4.20 -11.99 11.42
N SER A 71 2.87 -11.90 11.44
CA SER A 71 2.02 -13.08 11.23
C SER A 71 2.05 -13.47 9.75
N PRO A 72 2.07 -14.76 9.38
CA PRO A 72 2.09 -15.19 7.98
C PRO A 72 0.77 -14.93 7.24
N ILE A 73 -0.31 -14.60 7.97
CA ILE A 73 -1.60 -14.20 7.40
C ILE A 73 -2.09 -12.92 8.04
N LEU A 74 -2.89 -12.16 7.29
CA LEU A 74 -3.62 -11.02 7.84
C LEU A 74 -4.76 -11.50 8.75
N HIS A 75 -4.95 -10.82 9.87
CA HIS A 75 -6.09 -11.02 10.75
C HIS A 75 -6.46 -9.71 11.46
N PRO A 76 -7.72 -9.54 11.90
CA PRO A 76 -8.07 -8.43 12.77
C PRO A 76 -7.18 -8.39 14.02
N GLY A 77 -6.74 -7.20 14.42
CA GLY A 77 -5.82 -7.02 15.53
C GLY A 77 -6.02 -5.69 16.26
N SER A 78 -5.42 -5.57 17.45
CA SER A 78 -5.38 -4.30 18.17
C SER A 78 -4.23 -3.42 17.67
N VAL A 79 -4.45 -2.10 17.68
CA VAL A 79 -3.42 -1.10 17.37
C VAL A 79 -2.14 -1.34 18.19
N ARG A 80 -2.31 -1.62 19.49
CA ARG A 80 -1.19 -1.96 20.39
C ARG A 80 -0.47 -3.25 19.98
N GLY A 81 -1.21 -4.29 19.59
CA GLY A 81 -0.63 -5.57 19.14
C GLY A 81 0.25 -5.40 17.90
N ALA A 82 -0.13 -4.50 17.01
CA ALA A 82 0.65 -4.10 15.84
C ALA A 82 1.84 -3.19 16.16
N GLY A 83 2.02 -2.76 17.43
CA GLY A 83 3.07 -1.83 17.83
C GLY A 83 2.84 -0.40 17.32
N MET A 84 1.57 0.01 17.21
CA MET A 84 1.18 1.33 16.71
C MET A 84 0.49 2.16 17.81
N ARG A 85 0.33 3.45 17.56
CA ARG A 85 -0.43 4.43 18.35
C ARG A 85 -1.80 4.62 17.75
N GLU A 86 -2.79 4.77 18.61
CA GLU A 86 -4.20 4.86 18.20
C GLU A 86 -4.57 6.25 17.67
N GLU A 87 -4.08 7.30 18.31
CA GLU A 87 -4.43 8.69 18.00
C GLU A 87 -4.20 9.06 16.52
N PRO A 88 -3.02 8.85 15.89
CA PRO A 88 -2.86 9.18 14.48
C PRO A 88 -3.78 8.37 13.54
N LEU A 89 -4.10 7.11 13.89
CA LEU A 89 -5.02 6.29 13.09
C LEU A 89 -6.48 6.75 13.20
N GLN A 90 -6.87 7.34 14.34
CA GLN A 90 -8.19 7.96 14.51
C GLN A 90 -8.32 9.23 13.68
N GLU A 91 -7.24 9.98 13.46
CA GLU A 91 -7.23 11.18 12.63
C GLU A 91 -7.43 10.92 11.12
N ILE A 92 -7.36 9.66 10.68
CA ILE A 92 -7.73 9.27 9.31
C ILE A 92 -9.23 9.49 9.06
N ASP A 93 -10.09 9.31 10.08
CA ASP A 93 -11.54 9.48 9.95
C ASP A 93 -11.93 10.91 9.55
N PRO A 94 -11.58 11.97 10.33
CA PRO A 94 -11.91 13.34 9.94
C PRO A 94 -11.20 13.77 8.65
N LEU A 95 -10.03 13.21 8.35
CA LEU A 95 -9.33 13.48 7.08
C LEU A 95 -10.16 13.03 5.87
N LEU A 96 -10.66 11.78 5.90
CA LEU A 96 -11.47 11.25 4.81
C LEU A 96 -12.86 11.87 4.75
N ILE A 97 -13.48 12.15 5.90
CA ILE A 97 -14.75 12.90 5.95
C ILE A 97 -14.58 14.27 5.31
N SER A 98 -13.53 15.01 5.68
CA SER A 98 -13.25 16.32 5.09
C SER A 98 -12.98 16.24 3.59
N ALA A 99 -12.28 15.21 3.11
CA ALA A 99 -12.04 15.01 1.70
C ALA A 99 -13.34 14.76 0.92
N ILE A 100 -14.31 14.03 1.50
CA ILE A 100 -15.64 13.82 0.92
C ILE A 100 -16.46 15.12 0.93
N GLU A 101 -16.46 15.86 2.05
CA GLU A 101 -17.15 17.16 2.17
C GLU A 101 -16.62 18.19 1.17
N ASN A 102 -15.33 18.14 0.86
CA ASN A 102 -14.67 18.99 -0.14
C ASN A 102 -14.79 18.45 -1.58
N ASN A 103 -15.63 17.43 -1.82
CA ASN A 103 -15.87 16.81 -3.14
C ASN A 103 -14.60 16.28 -3.83
N VAL A 104 -13.60 15.83 -3.06
CA VAL A 104 -12.42 15.14 -3.60
C VAL A 104 -12.81 13.74 -4.09
N MET A 105 -13.75 13.08 -3.40
CA MET A 105 -14.36 11.80 -3.81
C MET A 105 -15.76 11.65 -3.18
N PRO A 106 -16.68 10.85 -3.74
CA PRO A 106 -17.96 10.56 -3.09
C PRO A 106 -17.87 9.58 -1.92
N GLY A 107 -16.91 8.65 -1.97
CA GLY A 107 -16.69 7.68 -0.91
C GLY A 107 -15.34 7.00 -0.99
N ALA A 108 -14.99 6.32 0.09
CA ALA A 108 -13.70 5.65 0.23
C ALA A 108 -13.77 4.44 1.18
N VAL A 109 -12.85 3.49 0.98
CA VAL A 109 -12.49 2.47 1.97
C VAL A 109 -10.99 2.59 2.23
N THR A 110 -10.62 2.66 3.51
CA THR A 110 -9.21 2.60 3.92
C THR A 110 -8.94 1.32 4.69
N LEU A 111 -7.76 0.72 4.46
CA LEU A 111 -7.28 -0.41 5.24
C LEU A 111 -5.82 -0.16 5.66
N VAL A 112 -5.54 -0.35 6.94
CA VAL A 112 -4.19 -0.28 7.52
C VAL A 112 -3.90 -1.60 8.20
N ALA A 113 -2.79 -2.22 7.80
CA ALA A 113 -2.28 -3.41 8.45
C ALA A 113 -0.80 -3.26 8.77
N ARG A 114 -0.38 -3.82 9.90
CA ARG A 114 1.02 -3.90 10.28
C ARG A 114 1.29 -5.19 11.01
N ARG A 115 2.34 -5.92 10.64
CA ARG A 115 2.71 -7.19 11.29
C ARG A 115 1.65 -8.28 11.27
N GLY A 116 0.91 -8.32 10.16
CA GLY A 116 -0.23 -9.21 9.99
C GLY A 116 -1.51 -8.79 10.74
N HIS A 117 -1.48 -7.71 11.52
CA HIS A 117 -2.67 -7.17 12.19
C HIS A 117 -3.34 -6.11 11.32
N ILE A 118 -4.59 -6.35 10.89
CA ILE A 118 -5.47 -5.31 10.37
C ILE A 118 -5.94 -4.48 11.56
N VAL A 119 -5.50 -3.22 11.62
CA VAL A 119 -5.76 -2.30 12.74
C VAL A 119 -6.80 -1.23 12.39
N LYS A 120 -7.03 -1.01 11.10
CA LYS A 120 -8.11 -0.16 10.59
C LYS A 120 -8.62 -0.72 9.28
N GLU A 121 -9.93 -0.81 9.14
CA GLU A 121 -10.62 -1.10 7.88
C GLU A 121 -11.96 -0.38 7.98
N GLU A 122 -12.14 0.76 7.32
CA GLU A 122 -13.32 1.60 7.49
C GLU A 122 -13.81 2.16 6.15
N ALA A 123 -15.12 2.40 6.07
CA ALA A 123 -15.83 2.84 4.88
C ALA A 123 -16.52 4.18 5.12
N TYR A 124 -16.49 5.06 4.11
CA TYR A 124 -16.96 6.44 4.20
C TYR A 124 -17.73 6.82 2.92
N GLY A 125 -18.78 7.62 3.07
CA GLY A 125 -19.52 8.17 1.94
C GLY A 125 -20.34 7.14 1.16
N TYR A 126 -20.30 7.23 -0.17
CA TYR A 126 -21.19 6.48 -1.06
C TYR A 126 -20.42 5.75 -2.16
N ALA A 127 -20.78 4.48 -2.39
CA ALA A 127 -20.32 3.69 -3.53
C ALA A 127 -20.96 4.17 -4.85
N MET A 128 -22.20 4.64 -4.79
CA MET A 128 -22.89 5.30 -5.91
C MET A 128 -23.75 6.44 -5.36
N LYS A 129 -23.43 7.68 -5.74
CA LYS A 129 -24.13 8.89 -5.26
C LYS A 129 -24.91 9.64 -6.35
N TYR A 130 -24.36 9.67 -7.57
CA TYR A 130 -24.84 10.48 -8.67
C TYR A 130 -25.29 9.61 -9.85
N GLU A 131 -26.18 10.14 -10.69
CA GLU A 131 -26.70 9.44 -11.88
C GLU A 131 -26.01 9.87 -13.19
N ASP A 132 -25.39 11.06 -13.22
CA ASP A 132 -24.78 11.69 -14.39
C ASP A 132 -23.62 12.64 -14.00
N ASP A 133 -22.88 13.13 -15.00
CA ASP A 133 -21.77 14.08 -14.86
C ASP A 133 -22.20 15.50 -14.43
N GLU A 134 -23.49 15.80 -14.44
CA GLU A 134 -24.11 17.02 -13.92
C GLU A 134 -24.40 16.96 -12.41
N PHE A 135 -23.90 15.91 -11.73
CA PHE A 135 -24.05 15.70 -10.29
C PHE A 135 -25.51 15.56 -9.84
N THR A 136 -26.40 15.05 -10.70
CA THR A 136 -27.78 14.70 -10.31
C THR A 136 -27.73 13.65 -9.19
N GLN A 137 -28.29 13.99 -8.01
CA GLN A 137 -28.36 13.05 -6.89
C GLN A 137 -29.22 11.85 -7.26
N SER A 138 -28.74 10.64 -7.00
CA SER A 138 -29.58 9.46 -7.18
C SER A 138 -30.71 9.43 -6.16
N GLU A 139 -31.88 8.95 -6.58
CA GLU A 139 -32.99 8.65 -5.66
C GLU A 139 -32.66 7.47 -4.73
N ASN A 140 -31.73 6.61 -5.14
CA ASN A 140 -31.33 5.41 -4.42
C ASN A 140 -29.80 5.32 -4.29
N PRO A 141 -29.16 6.25 -3.56
CA PRO A 141 -27.71 6.23 -3.41
C PRO A 141 -27.28 4.99 -2.60
N ILE A 142 -26.14 4.41 -2.97
CA ILE A 142 -25.59 3.22 -2.32
C ILE A 142 -24.52 3.67 -1.33
N PRO A 143 -24.69 3.43 -0.02
CA PRO A 143 -23.67 3.76 0.97
C PRO A 143 -22.43 2.89 0.78
N MET A 144 -21.26 3.46 1.07
CA MET A 144 -20.00 2.72 1.03
C MET A 144 -19.95 1.68 2.17
N THR A 145 -19.42 0.50 1.87
CA THR A 145 -19.20 -0.58 2.84
C THR A 145 -17.77 -1.11 2.76
N LYS A 146 -17.28 -1.79 3.81
CA LYS A 146 -15.91 -2.33 3.84
C LYS A 146 -15.65 -3.37 2.74
N ASP A 147 -16.70 -4.06 2.32
CA ASP A 147 -16.69 -5.08 1.27
C ASP A 147 -17.06 -4.51 -0.12
N THR A 148 -17.12 -3.18 -0.28
CA THR A 148 -17.29 -2.56 -1.60
C THR A 148 -16.10 -2.92 -2.50
N ILE A 149 -16.43 -3.34 -3.72
CA ILE A 149 -15.51 -3.71 -4.78
C ILE A 149 -15.23 -2.48 -5.64
N PHE A 150 -13.96 -2.15 -5.86
CA PHE A 150 -13.53 -0.99 -6.62
C PHE A 150 -12.85 -1.42 -7.91
N ASP A 151 -13.08 -0.68 -8.99
CA ASP A 151 -12.15 -0.68 -10.12
C ASP A 151 -10.80 -0.12 -9.67
N LEU A 152 -9.77 -0.96 -9.72
CA LEU A 152 -8.44 -0.62 -9.25
C LEU A 152 -7.65 0.26 -10.23
N ALA A 153 -8.15 0.43 -11.46
CA ALA A 153 -7.47 1.12 -12.54
C ALA A 153 -6.02 0.62 -12.67
N SER A 154 -5.03 1.52 -12.62
CA SER A 154 -3.63 1.19 -12.84
C SER A 154 -2.97 0.29 -11.79
N ILE A 155 -3.56 0.10 -10.60
CA ILE A 155 -3.11 -0.96 -9.68
C ILE A 155 -3.23 -2.35 -10.34
N SER A 156 -4.01 -2.50 -11.42
CA SER A 156 -4.01 -3.75 -12.22
C SER A 156 -2.62 -4.12 -12.78
N LYS A 157 -1.72 -3.14 -13.00
CA LYS A 157 -0.39 -3.37 -13.56
C LYS A 157 0.44 -4.32 -12.70
N ILE A 158 0.39 -4.18 -11.38
CA ILE A 158 1.14 -5.05 -10.46
C ILE A 158 0.61 -6.49 -10.44
N PHE A 159 -0.65 -6.74 -10.84
CA PHE A 159 -1.15 -8.10 -11.08
C PHE A 159 -0.57 -8.68 -12.38
N THR A 160 -0.54 -7.88 -13.45
CA THR A 160 0.04 -8.28 -14.73
C THR A 160 1.53 -8.56 -14.63
N THR A 161 2.29 -7.72 -13.93
CA THR A 161 3.73 -7.95 -13.72
C THR A 161 3.97 -9.18 -12.85
N THR A 162 3.17 -9.41 -11.82
CA THR A 162 3.21 -10.66 -11.04
C THR A 162 2.93 -11.88 -11.92
N ALA A 163 1.92 -11.84 -12.78
CA ALA A 163 1.61 -12.91 -13.71
C ALA A 163 2.76 -13.19 -14.69
N ALA A 164 3.39 -12.15 -15.23
CA ALA A 164 4.57 -12.27 -16.07
C ALA A 164 5.76 -12.87 -15.30
N MET A 165 5.99 -12.45 -14.05
CA MET A 165 7.10 -12.95 -13.25
C MET A 165 6.90 -14.39 -12.76
N ILE A 166 5.65 -14.88 -12.64
CA ILE A 166 5.37 -16.31 -12.45
C ILE A 166 5.83 -17.12 -13.68
N LEU A 167 5.67 -16.59 -14.90
CA LEU A 167 6.16 -17.24 -16.12
C LEU A 167 7.68 -17.14 -16.25
N TYR A 168 8.29 -16.05 -15.78
CA TYR A 168 9.75 -15.93 -15.64
C TYR A 168 10.32 -17.03 -14.75
N GLU A 169 9.72 -17.29 -13.58
CA GLU A 169 10.15 -18.39 -12.68
C GLU A 169 9.96 -19.79 -13.30
N GLN A 170 9.12 -19.90 -14.33
CA GLN A 170 8.91 -21.13 -15.09
C GLN A 170 9.86 -21.24 -16.30
N ASP A 171 10.89 -20.40 -16.37
CA ASP A 171 11.86 -20.30 -17.47
C ASP A 171 11.20 -20.03 -18.84
N ALA A 172 10.01 -19.40 -18.87
CA ALA A 172 9.30 -19.12 -20.11
C ALA A 172 9.94 -18.00 -20.94
N PHE A 173 10.67 -17.09 -20.29
CA PHE A 173 11.46 -16.03 -20.91
C PHE A 173 12.59 -15.56 -19.98
N GLU A 174 13.60 -14.90 -20.54
CA GLU A 174 14.59 -14.13 -19.78
C GLU A 174 14.26 -12.63 -19.83
N LEU A 175 14.56 -11.85 -18.78
CA LEU A 175 14.21 -10.42 -18.70
C LEU A 175 14.78 -9.58 -19.86
N ASN A 176 15.97 -9.94 -20.33
CA ASN A 176 16.67 -9.31 -21.47
C ASN A 176 16.23 -9.87 -22.83
N ASP A 177 15.31 -10.84 -22.88
CA ASP A 177 14.77 -11.31 -24.15
C ASP A 177 14.09 -10.14 -24.87
N PRO A 178 14.31 -9.98 -26.19
CA PRO A 178 13.49 -9.11 -26.99
C PRO A 178 12.03 -9.58 -26.96
N VAL A 179 11.10 -8.65 -26.79
CA VAL A 179 9.65 -8.95 -26.83
C VAL A 179 9.27 -9.66 -28.14
N ALA A 180 9.89 -9.22 -29.24
CA ALA A 180 9.75 -9.79 -30.58
C ALA A 180 10.08 -11.29 -30.68
N LYS A 181 10.89 -11.84 -29.76
CA LYS A 181 11.18 -13.29 -29.70
C LYS A 181 9.92 -14.11 -29.44
N HIS A 182 8.99 -13.55 -28.66
CA HIS A 182 7.78 -14.23 -28.18
C HIS A 182 6.51 -13.71 -28.87
N LEU A 183 6.53 -12.44 -29.27
CA LEU A 183 5.49 -11.77 -30.06
C LEU A 183 6.10 -11.22 -31.38
N PRO A 184 6.31 -12.06 -32.41
CA PRO A 184 6.95 -11.62 -33.66
C PRO A 184 6.28 -10.41 -34.32
N GLU A 185 4.98 -10.26 -34.17
CA GLU A 185 4.19 -9.11 -34.65
C GLU A 185 4.55 -7.77 -33.99
N PHE A 186 5.31 -7.80 -32.88
CA PHE A 186 5.85 -6.62 -32.21
C PHE A 186 7.09 -6.05 -32.91
N ALA A 187 7.77 -6.84 -33.75
CA ALA A 187 9.02 -6.50 -34.45
C ALA A 187 8.80 -5.52 -35.62
N GLU A 188 8.15 -4.40 -35.33
CA GLU A 188 7.78 -3.36 -36.29
C GLU A 188 8.20 -1.99 -35.74
N ASN A 189 8.49 -1.04 -36.63
CA ASN A 189 8.78 0.35 -36.26
C ASN A 189 9.94 0.52 -35.25
N GLY A 190 11.03 -0.25 -35.40
CA GLY A 190 12.25 -0.12 -34.59
C GLY A 190 12.18 -0.80 -33.22
N LYS A 191 11.18 -1.68 -33.00
CA LYS A 191 10.93 -2.34 -31.72
C LYS A 191 11.59 -3.71 -31.57
N GLU A 192 12.40 -4.14 -32.53
CA GLU A 192 12.96 -5.50 -32.61
C GLU A 192 13.84 -5.86 -31.41
N ASN A 193 14.44 -4.85 -30.76
CA ASN A 193 15.37 -5.01 -29.63
C ASN A 193 14.79 -4.54 -28.29
N VAL A 194 13.53 -4.11 -28.22
CA VAL A 194 12.89 -3.76 -26.94
C VAL A 194 12.78 -5.03 -26.10
N THR A 195 13.30 -4.97 -24.88
CA THR A 195 13.33 -6.11 -23.96
C THR A 195 12.08 -6.17 -23.09
N ILE A 196 11.83 -7.34 -22.49
CA ILE A 196 10.72 -7.50 -21.53
C ILE A 196 10.94 -6.65 -20.27
N GLU A 197 12.18 -6.54 -19.78
CA GLU A 197 12.52 -5.64 -18.66
C GLU A 197 12.18 -4.18 -18.98
N GLN A 198 12.38 -3.73 -20.21
CA GLN A 198 12.00 -2.37 -20.64
C GLN A 198 10.48 -2.16 -20.67
N LEU A 199 9.67 -3.19 -20.94
CA LEU A 199 8.22 -3.10 -20.75
C LEU A 199 7.89 -2.95 -19.25
N LEU A 200 8.44 -3.83 -18.42
CA LEU A 200 8.19 -3.90 -16.97
C LEU A 200 8.61 -2.63 -16.21
N THR A 201 9.63 -1.93 -16.70
CA THR A 201 10.20 -0.72 -16.07
C THR A 201 9.74 0.58 -16.73
N HIS A 202 8.84 0.53 -17.70
CA HIS A 202 8.38 1.71 -18.43
C HIS A 202 9.48 2.47 -19.21
N THR A 203 10.47 1.74 -19.74
CA THR A 203 11.62 2.29 -20.49
C THR A 203 11.70 1.81 -21.94
N SER A 204 10.63 1.22 -22.48
CA SER A 204 10.57 0.72 -23.87
C SER A 204 10.66 1.79 -24.95
N GLY A 205 10.37 3.06 -24.60
CA GLY A 205 10.23 4.16 -25.55
C GLY A 205 8.80 4.36 -26.08
N PHE A 206 7.81 3.57 -25.63
CA PHE A 206 6.41 3.87 -25.93
C PHE A 206 5.97 5.21 -25.35
N ARG A 207 4.98 5.84 -25.99
CA ARG A 207 4.24 6.95 -25.38
C ARG A 207 3.36 6.46 -24.23
N ALA A 208 2.93 7.39 -23.39
CA ALA A 208 2.14 7.07 -22.20
C ALA A 208 0.84 6.32 -22.53
N TRP A 209 0.06 6.81 -23.48
CA TRP A 209 -1.25 6.28 -23.80
C TRP A 209 -1.66 6.61 -25.25
N ILE A 210 -2.64 5.86 -25.77
CA ILE A 210 -3.33 6.13 -27.04
C ILE A 210 -4.84 5.93 -26.87
N PRO A 211 -5.70 6.65 -27.63
CA PRO A 211 -7.15 6.47 -27.59
C PRO A 211 -7.57 5.18 -28.30
N LEU A 212 -7.17 4.02 -27.75
CA LEU A 212 -7.31 2.70 -28.38
C LEU A 212 -8.78 2.37 -28.67
N TYR A 213 -9.70 2.88 -27.86
CA TYR A 213 -11.14 2.74 -28.05
C TYR A 213 -11.69 3.37 -29.33
N THR A 214 -10.92 4.25 -29.98
CA THR A 214 -11.27 4.84 -31.29
C THR A 214 -10.76 4.03 -32.47
N VAL A 215 -9.93 3.00 -32.23
CA VAL A 215 -9.44 2.09 -33.25
C VAL A 215 -10.55 1.10 -33.62
N GLU A 216 -10.84 1.05 -34.93
CA GLU A 216 -11.83 0.12 -35.50
C GLU A 216 -11.38 -1.33 -35.35
N GLY A 217 -12.35 -2.24 -35.31
CA GLY A 217 -12.10 -3.68 -35.21
C GLY A 217 -12.42 -4.26 -33.83
N ASP A 218 -12.08 -5.54 -33.68
CA ASP A 218 -12.27 -6.29 -32.44
C ASP A 218 -11.06 -6.17 -31.50
N ARG A 219 -11.08 -6.94 -30.41
CA ARG A 219 -9.97 -7.00 -29.45
C ARG A 219 -8.63 -7.33 -30.13
N ASN A 220 -8.61 -8.26 -31.07
CA ASN A 220 -7.38 -8.69 -31.72
C ASN A 220 -6.83 -7.60 -32.64
N ASP A 221 -7.71 -6.90 -33.38
CA ASP A 221 -7.32 -5.75 -34.20
C ASP A 221 -6.68 -4.65 -33.34
N ARG A 222 -7.26 -4.36 -32.18
CA ARG A 222 -6.75 -3.36 -31.22
C ARG A 222 -5.45 -3.78 -30.56
N LEU A 223 -5.32 -5.04 -30.15
CA LEU A 223 -4.05 -5.57 -29.64
C LEU A 223 -2.96 -5.49 -30.71
N GLN A 224 -3.26 -5.90 -31.94
CA GLN A 224 -2.32 -5.79 -33.04
C GLN A 224 -1.93 -4.32 -33.28
N HIS A 225 -2.87 -3.39 -33.19
CA HIS A 225 -2.58 -1.95 -33.26
C HIS A 225 -1.57 -1.51 -32.20
N VAL A 226 -1.71 -1.96 -30.94
CA VAL A 226 -0.76 -1.66 -29.87
C VAL A 226 0.62 -2.27 -30.16
N LEU A 227 0.67 -3.55 -30.53
CA LEU A 227 1.94 -4.26 -30.80
C LEU A 227 2.70 -3.61 -31.98
N GLN A 228 1.99 -3.08 -32.96
CA GLN A 228 2.58 -2.41 -34.12
C GLN A 228 2.80 -0.91 -33.90
N TYR A 229 2.30 -0.32 -32.82
CA TYR A 229 2.42 1.11 -32.56
C TYR A 229 3.89 1.57 -32.54
N PRO A 230 4.25 2.72 -33.12
CA PRO A 230 5.62 3.20 -33.13
C PRO A 230 6.07 3.71 -31.75
N LEU A 231 7.37 3.65 -31.49
CA LEU A 231 7.97 4.26 -30.30
C LEU A 231 7.99 5.79 -30.44
N ALA A 232 7.91 6.48 -29.31
CA ALA A 232 8.13 7.93 -29.22
C ALA A 232 9.59 8.28 -28.88
N ASN A 233 10.31 7.35 -28.24
CA ASN A 233 11.69 7.52 -27.80
C ASN A 233 12.51 6.26 -28.10
N GLU A 234 13.83 6.38 -28.10
CA GLU A 234 14.72 5.23 -28.20
C GLU A 234 14.57 4.31 -26.97
N PRO A 235 14.56 2.97 -27.12
CA PRO A 235 14.48 2.06 -26.00
C PRO A 235 15.58 2.30 -24.97
N GLY A 236 15.21 2.40 -23.70
CA GLY A 236 16.12 2.64 -22.58
C GLY A 236 16.61 4.08 -22.44
N SER A 237 16.19 5.02 -23.29
CA SER A 237 16.67 6.41 -23.23
C SER A 237 15.87 7.30 -22.28
N THR A 238 14.64 6.90 -21.93
CA THR A 238 13.75 7.66 -21.05
C THR A 238 12.84 6.72 -20.28
N TYR A 239 12.45 7.14 -19.07
CA TYR A 239 11.26 6.63 -18.42
C TYR A 239 10.01 7.30 -19.03
N THR A 240 8.95 6.51 -19.27
CA THR A 240 7.62 7.00 -19.67
C THR A 240 6.57 6.02 -19.16
N TYR A 241 5.86 6.41 -18.09
CA TYR A 241 4.71 5.66 -17.58
C TYR A 241 3.71 5.41 -18.71
N SER A 242 3.54 4.14 -19.10
CA SER A 242 2.94 3.76 -20.37
C SER A 242 2.03 2.54 -20.26
N ASP A 243 0.78 2.71 -20.66
CA ASP A 243 -0.21 1.64 -20.73
C ASP A 243 0.12 0.63 -21.84
N LEU A 244 0.75 1.08 -22.92
CA LEU A 244 1.10 0.23 -24.06
C LEU A 244 2.10 -0.87 -23.66
N ASN A 245 3.00 -0.57 -22.72
CA ASN A 245 3.89 -1.57 -22.14
C ASN A 245 3.11 -2.70 -21.47
N MET A 246 2.12 -2.33 -20.67
CA MET A 246 1.38 -3.28 -19.84
C MET A 246 0.35 -4.06 -20.66
N ILE A 247 -0.27 -3.43 -21.68
CA ILE A 247 -1.09 -4.14 -22.67
C ILE A 247 -0.25 -5.19 -23.41
N THR A 248 0.96 -4.82 -23.86
CA THR A 248 1.90 -5.75 -24.53
C THR A 248 2.31 -6.88 -23.58
N LEU A 249 2.59 -6.57 -22.32
CA LEU A 249 2.93 -7.58 -21.30
C LEU A 249 1.78 -8.55 -21.04
N GLY A 250 0.53 -8.05 -21.00
CA GLY A 250 -0.66 -8.90 -20.93
C GLY A 250 -0.74 -9.88 -22.11
N ALA A 251 -0.53 -9.39 -23.34
CA ALA A 251 -0.49 -10.24 -24.54
C ALA A 251 0.65 -11.28 -24.49
N LEU A 252 1.80 -10.94 -23.91
CA LEU A 252 2.91 -11.86 -23.69
C LEU A 252 2.51 -12.99 -22.71
N VAL A 253 1.86 -12.65 -21.59
CA VAL A 253 1.34 -13.65 -20.63
C VAL A 253 0.36 -14.60 -21.33
N GLU A 254 -0.55 -14.07 -22.15
CA GLU A 254 -1.51 -14.90 -22.89
C GLU A 254 -0.82 -15.84 -23.89
N ARG A 255 0.16 -15.32 -24.64
CA ARG A 255 0.94 -16.08 -25.62
C ARG A 255 1.71 -17.23 -24.99
N LEU A 256 2.39 -16.98 -23.86
CA LEU A 256 3.28 -17.95 -23.23
C LEU A 256 2.53 -18.98 -22.38
N SER A 257 1.42 -18.58 -21.76
CA SER A 257 0.62 -19.47 -20.91
C SER A 257 -0.49 -20.22 -21.67
N ASN A 258 -0.86 -19.75 -22.86
CA ASN A 258 -2.05 -20.18 -23.59
C ASN A 258 -3.34 -20.08 -22.74
N MET A 259 -3.39 -19.10 -21.83
CA MET A 259 -4.54 -18.73 -21.02
C MET A 259 -4.85 -17.25 -21.20
N ARG A 260 -6.12 -16.85 -21.12
CA ARG A 260 -6.46 -15.41 -21.02
C ARG A 260 -5.90 -14.83 -19.72
N LEU A 261 -5.54 -13.55 -19.74
CA LEU A 261 -4.87 -12.90 -18.60
C LEU A 261 -5.69 -12.99 -17.31
N ASP A 262 -6.99 -12.75 -17.38
CA ASP A 262 -7.94 -12.87 -16.27
C ASP A 262 -7.93 -14.28 -15.66
N ALA A 263 -8.01 -15.33 -16.50
CA ALA A 263 -7.98 -16.71 -16.06
C ALA A 263 -6.61 -17.10 -15.47
N PHE A 264 -5.51 -16.54 -15.99
CA PHE A 264 -4.17 -16.78 -15.46
C PHE A 264 -3.98 -16.13 -14.09
N VAL A 265 -4.39 -14.86 -13.95
CA VAL A 265 -4.37 -14.13 -12.67
C VAL A 265 -5.26 -14.83 -11.65
N GLU A 266 -6.46 -15.25 -12.05
CA GLU A 266 -7.38 -15.95 -11.15
C GLU A 266 -6.75 -17.24 -10.61
N LYS A 267 -6.24 -18.09 -11.51
CA LYS A 267 -5.70 -19.40 -11.17
C LYS A 267 -4.44 -19.32 -10.32
N ASN A 268 -3.52 -18.41 -10.65
CA ASN A 268 -2.16 -18.42 -10.09
C ASN A 268 -1.94 -17.38 -8.99
N ILE A 269 -2.82 -16.37 -8.88
CA ILE A 269 -2.68 -15.28 -7.90
C ILE A 269 -3.89 -15.23 -6.97
N THR A 270 -5.08 -14.89 -7.47
CA THR A 270 -6.20 -14.53 -6.58
C THR A 270 -6.78 -15.75 -5.86
N LYS A 271 -7.00 -16.89 -6.54
CA LYS A 271 -7.45 -18.14 -5.88
C LYS A 271 -6.48 -18.65 -4.83
N PRO A 272 -5.16 -18.80 -5.11
CA PRO A 272 -4.19 -19.21 -4.10
C PRO A 272 -4.13 -18.29 -2.87
N LEU A 273 -4.30 -16.98 -3.07
CA LEU A 273 -4.31 -15.98 -2.00
C LEU A 273 -5.66 -15.83 -1.29
N LYS A 274 -6.71 -16.54 -1.75
CA LYS A 274 -8.09 -16.43 -1.26
C LYS A 274 -8.61 -14.99 -1.36
N MET A 275 -8.38 -14.37 -2.51
CA MET A 275 -8.93 -13.08 -2.88
C MET A 275 -10.26 -13.32 -3.60
N GLU A 276 -11.33 -13.56 -2.82
CA GLU A 276 -12.63 -14.03 -3.30
C GLU A 276 -13.43 -12.95 -4.04
N ASP A 277 -13.15 -11.68 -3.76
CA ASP A 277 -13.74 -10.51 -4.39
C ASP A 277 -12.68 -9.75 -5.22
N THR A 278 -11.74 -10.46 -5.86
CA THR A 278 -10.82 -9.89 -6.86
C THR A 278 -10.94 -10.56 -8.22
N MET A 279 -11.31 -9.81 -9.26
CA MET A 279 -11.59 -10.33 -10.60
C MET A 279 -11.45 -9.28 -11.70
N TYR A 280 -11.41 -9.72 -12.95
CA TYR A 280 -11.77 -8.89 -14.10
C TYR A 280 -13.25 -9.10 -14.42
N ASN A 281 -13.91 -8.10 -15.04
CA ASN A 281 -15.29 -8.20 -15.53
C ASN A 281 -16.26 -8.83 -14.51
N PRO A 282 -16.50 -8.18 -13.36
CA PRO A 282 -17.38 -8.71 -12.32
C PRO A 282 -18.79 -9.00 -12.84
N GLU A 283 -19.45 -10.02 -12.29
CA GLU A 283 -20.81 -10.40 -12.66
C GLU A 283 -21.83 -9.30 -12.29
N GLU A 284 -22.92 -9.18 -13.06
CA GLU A 284 -23.92 -8.10 -12.89
C GLU A 284 -24.60 -8.14 -11.50
N ASP A 285 -24.69 -9.29 -10.86
CA ASP A 285 -25.26 -9.42 -9.50
C ASP A 285 -24.35 -8.81 -8.41
N LEU A 286 -23.06 -8.61 -8.69
CA LEU A 286 -22.13 -7.90 -7.82
C LEU A 286 -22.26 -6.38 -7.94
N LYS A 287 -22.94 -5.85 -8.96
CA LYS A 287 -23.07 -4.40 -9.19
C LYS A 287 -23.49 -3.58 -7.96
N PRO A 288 -24.44 -4.01 -7.10
CA PRO A 288 -24.77 -3.30 -5.86
C PRO A 288 -23.63 -3.21 -4.84
N ARG A 289 -22.60 -4.07 -4.94
CA ARG A 289 -21.38 -4.05 -4.14
C ARG A 289 -20.22 -3.34 -4.85
N ILE A 290 -20.39 -2.86 -6.08
CA ILE A 290 -19.33 -2.20 -6.84
C ILE A 290 -19.48 -0.69 -6.72
N ALA A 291 -18.37 0.01 -6.50
CA ALA A 291 -18.36 1.47 -6.56
C ALA A 291 -18.54 1.94 -8.02
N ALA A 292 -19.51 2.83 -8.26
CA ALA A 292 -19.68 3.48 -9.55
C ALA A 292 -18.45 4.36 -9.86
N THR A 293 -18.11 4.48 -11.14
CA THR A 293 -16.99 5.29 -11.60
C THR A 293 -17.52 6.54 -12.30
N GLU A 294 -17.34 6.71 -13.61
CA GLU A 294 -17.60 7.96 -14.31
C GLU A 294 -18.75 7.84 -15.31
N ASP A 295 -19.52 8.91 -15.51
CA ASP A 295 -20.40 9.03 -16.68
C ASP A 295 -19.57 9.37 -17.94
N GLN A 296 -19.60 8.47 -18.93
CA GLN A 296 -18.81 8.57 -20.17
C GLN A 296 -19.70 8.68 -21.42
N PRO A 297 -20.30 9.85 -21.70
CA PRO A 297 -21.16 10.04 -22.86
C PRO A 297 -20.39 10.03 -24.19
N TRP A 298 -19.10 10.40 -24.22
CA TRP A 298 -18.30 10.42 -25.46
C TRP A 298 -18.02 9.03 -26.03
N THR A 299 -18.10 7.98 -25.22
CA THR A 299 -18.04 6.57 -25.64
C THR A 299 -19.42 5.92 -25.73
N ASN A 300 -20.50 6.67 -25.47
CA ASN A 300 -21.88 6.18 -25.33
C ASN A 300 -22.05 5.09 -24.27
N ARG A 301 -21.24 5.10 -23.21
CA ARG A 301 -21.32 4.14 -22.10
C ARG A 301 -22.26 4.61 -20.98
N GLY A 302 -22.49 5.92 -20.87
CA GLY A 302 -23.19 6.51 -19.73
C GLY A 302 -22.42 6.25 -18.43
N LEU A 303 -23.13 6.16 -17.30
CA LEU A 303 -22.53 5.89 -15.99
C LEU A 303 -21.86 4.52 -15.97
N VAL A 304 -20.54 4.52 -15.97
CA VAL A 304 -19.72 3.31 -15.91
C VAL A 304 -19.76 2.73 -14.49
N TRP A 305 -20.41 1.58 -14.37
CA TRP A 305 -20.63 0.90 -13.11
C TRP A 305 -20.71 -0.62 -13.30
N GLY A 306 -19.75 -1.34 -12.73
CA GLY A 306 -19.59 -2.80 -12.94
C GLY A 306 -18.71 -3.16 -14.15
N GLU A 307 -18.19 -2.17 -14.86
CA GLU A 307 -17.27 -2.33 -15.99
C GLU A 307 -16.03 -1.48 -15.76
N VAL A 308 -14.89 -1.87 -16.36
CA VAL A 308 -13.64 -1.11 -16.23
C VAL A 308 -13.80 0.33 -16.73
N HIS A 309 -13.37 1.29 -15.93
CA HIS A 309 -13.40 2.73 -16.19
C HIS A 309 -12.59 3.10 -17.43
N ASP A 310 -11.36 2.59 -17.52
CA ASP A 310 -10.42 2.87 -18.60
C ASP A 310 -10.97 2.44 -19.97
N GLU A 311 -11.09 3.40 -20.89
CA GLU A 311 -11.73 3.19 -22.18
C GLU A 311 -10.91 2.23 -23.07
N SER A 312 -9.58 2.25 -22.96
CA SER A 312 -8.71 1.37 -23.72
C SER A 312 -8.86 -0.09 -23.24
N ALA A 313 -8.89 -0.32 -21.93
CA ALA A 313 -9.15 -1.64 -21.35
C ALA A 313 -10.56 -2.14 -21.68
N TRP A 314 -11.57 -1.28 -21.57
CA TRP A 314 -12.93 -1.58 -21.99
C TRP A 314 -12.99 -2.00 -23.47
N SER A 315 -12.32 -1.25 -24.34
CA SER A 315 -12.24 -1.57 -25.78
C SER A 315 -11.49 -2.88 -26.07
N LEU A 316 -10.70 -3.36 -25.11
CA LEU A 316 -10.00 -4.64 -25.18
C LEU A 316 -10.79 -5.79 -24.57
N ASP A 317 -12.09 -5.63 -24.34
CA ASP A 317 -13.03 -6.57 -23.68
C ASP A 317 -12.99 -6.58 -22.15
N GLY A 318 -12.38 -5.57 -21.53
CA GLY A 318 -12.28 -5.42 -20.09
C GLY A 318 -11.09 -6.14 -19.46
N VAL A 319 -10.38 -7.00 -20.21
CA VAL A 319 -9.18 -7.71 -19.75
C VAL A 319 -7.94 -7.17 -20.46
N ALA A 320 -7.25 -6.23 -19.80
CA ALA A 320 -6.01 -5.64 -20.29
C ALA A 320 -4.94 -5.64 -19.19
N GLY A 321 -3.67 -5.57 -19.61
CA GLY A 321 -2.57 -5.61 -18.65
C GLY A 321 -2.39 -4.33 -17.84
N HIS A 322 -2.94 -3.20 -18.29
CA HIS A 322 -2.78 -1.89 -17.64
C HIS A 322 -3.91 -1.50 -16.70
N ALA A 323 -5.11 -2.10 -16.86
CA ALA A 323 -6.34 -1.83 -16.10
C ALA A 323 -7.35 -3.00 -16.23
N GLY A 324 -8.38 -3.03 -15.39
CA GLY A 324 -9.48 -4.00 -15.47
C GLY A 324 -9.67 -4.90 -14.24
N VAL A 325 -8.73 -4.88 -13.29
CA VAL A 325 -8.88 -5.61 -12.02
C VAL A 325 -9.82 -4.83 -11.10
N PHE A 326 -10.79 -5.53 -10.54
CA PHE A 326 -11.65 -5.10 -9.45
C PHE A 326 -11.24 -5.79 -8.15
N SER A 327 -11.27 -5.11 -7.00
CA SER A 327 -10.95 -5.71 -5.70
C SER A 327 -11.60 -4.98 -4.53
N THR A 328 -11.69 -5.65 -3.38
CA THR A 328 -11.89 -5.02 -2.07
C THR A 328 -10.55 -4.61 -1.45
N ALA A 329 -10.59 -3.75 -0.42
CA ALA A 329 -9.39 -3.38 0.33
C ALA A 329 -8.77 -4.60 1.05
N ASN A 330 -9.61 -5.50 1.58
CA ASN A 330 -9.18 -6.71 2.27
C ASN A 330 -8.38 -7.64 1.36
N ASP A 331 -8.89 -7.93 0.17
CA ASP A 331 -8.20 -8.80 -0.78
C ASP A 331 -6.91 -8.20 -1.28
N LEU A 332 -6.92 -6.91 -1.62
CA LEU A 332 -5.71 -6.20 -2.04
C LEU A 332 -4.65 -6.20 -0.93
N ALA A 333 -5.06 -6.15 0.35
CA ALA A 333 -4.14 -6.30 1.47
C ALA A 333 -3.49 -7.69 1.52
N LYS A 334 -4.19 -8.77 1.15
CA LYS A 334 -3.59 -10.12 1.07
C LYS A 334 -2.52 -10.18 -0.02
N PHE A 335 -2.78 -9.54 -1.16
CA PHE A 335 -1.79 -9.40 -2.23
C PHE A 335 -0.57 -8.62 -1.75
N ALA A 336 -0.76 -7.46 -1.12
CA ALA A 336 0.32 -6.67 -0.51
C ALA A 336 1.14 -7.47 0.52
N HIS A 337 0.45 -8.23 1.37
CA HIS A 337 1.06 -9.03 2.42
C HIS A 337 1.84 -10.23 1.87
N MET A 338 1.49 -10.73 0.68
CA MET A 338 2.28 -11.74 -0.03
C MET A 338 3.67 -11.19 -0.41
N PHE A 339 3.74 -9.94 -0.86
CA PHE A 339 5.03 -9.28 -1.14
C PHE A 339 5.82 -9.02 0.15
N LEU A 340 5.17 -8.56 1.23
CA LEU A 340 5.84 -8.36 2.53
C LEU A 340 6.47 -9.65 3.07
N ASN A 341 5.80 -10.79 2.85
CA ASN A 341 6.28 -12.11 3.26
C ASN A 341 7.04 -12.84 2.14
N GLU A 342 7.81 -12.08 1.35
CA GLU A 342 8.78 -12.59 0.37
C GLU A 342 8.18 -13.63 -0.61
N GLY A 343 6.95 -13.39 -1.06
CA GLY A 343 6.30 -14.22 -2.06
C GLY A 343 5.28 -15.20 -1.49
N THR A 344 5.03 -15.16 -0.18
CA THR A 344 4.16 -16.12 0.51
C THR A 344 2.99 -15.48 1.25
N TYR A 345 1.84 -16.15 1.28
CA TYR A 345 0.74 -15.80 2.17
C TYR A 345 0.23 -17.07 2.86
N GLY A 346 0.36 -17.12 4.19
CA GLY A 346 0.12 -18.33 4.98
C GLY A 346 1.06 -19.46 4.55
N ASN A 347 0.50 -20.53 4.01
CA ASN A 347 1.24 -21.69 3.50
C ASN A 347 1.32 -21.74 1.96
N LYS A 348 0.95 -20.66 1.28
CA LYS A 348 0.97 -20.58 -0.18
C LYS A 348 2.10 -19.67 -0.62
N LYS A 349 3.00 -20.21 -1.44
CA LYS A 349 4.01 -19.45 -2.17
C LYS A 349 3.48 -19.15 -3.56
N ILE A 350 3.56 -17.89 -3.96
CA ILE A 350 3.20 -17.39 -5.29
C ILE A 350 4.46 -17.07 -6.10
N LEU A 351 5.46 -16.50 -5.44
CA LEU A 351 6.75 -16.12 -6.01
C LEU A 351 7.89 -16.56 -5.09
N GLU A 352 9.08 -16.74 -5.64
CA GLU A 352 10.32 -16.87 -4.89
C GLU A 352 10.80 -15.50 -4.36
N PRO A 353 11.49 -15.46 -3.20
CA PRO A 353 12.00 -14.21 -2.61
C PRO A 353 12.85 -13.37 -3.57
N GLU A 354 13.68 -14.02 -4.39
CA GLU A 354 14.52 -13.35 -5.38
C GLU A 354 13.71 -12.63 -6.46
N THR A 355 12.55 -13.16 -6.82
CA THR A 355 11.63 -12.54 -7.78
C THR A 355 10.88 -11.38 -7.16
N VAL A 356 10.46 -11.51 -5.89
CA VAL A 356 9.88 -10.38 -5.12
C VAL A 356 10.87 -9.22 -5.04
N LYS A 357 12.15 -9.52 -4.83
CA LYS A 357 13.23 -8.53 -4.84
C LYS A 357 13.34 -7.82 -6.19
N LEU A 358 13.30 -8.55 -7.32
CA LEU A 358 13.28 -7.93 -8.65
C LEU A 358 12.07 -7.00 -8.86
N LEU A 359 10.89 -7.40 -8.37
CA LEU A 359 9.67 -6.61 -8.45
C LEU A 359 9.72 -5.33 -7.60
N THR A 360 10.50 -5.30 -6.52
CA THR A 360 10.45 -4.24 -5.47
C THR A 360 11.75 -3.46 -5.28
N GLU A 361 12.81 -3.75 -6.02
CA GLU A 361 14.06 -2.97 -6.03
C GLU A 361 14.20 -2.11 -7.29
N ASN A 362 14.83 -0.94 -7.17
CA ASN A 362 15.00 -0.01 -8.28
C ASN A 362 15.82 -0.63 -9.42
N ARG A 363 15.18 -0.80 -10.58
CA ARG A 363 15.75 -1.35 -11.81
C ARG A 363 16.23 -0.29 -12.78
N ILE A 364 15.95 0.98 -12.49
CA ILE A 364 16.25 2.11 -13.37
C ILE A 364 16.89 3.30 -12.63
N PRO A 365 17.97 3.10 -11.85
CA PRO A 365 18.60 4.15 -11.04
C PRO A 365 19.16 5.32 -11.86
N GLN A 366 19.29 5.16 -13.18
CA GLN A 366 19.65 6.24 -14.10
C GLN A 366 18.54 7.31 -14.29
N PHE A 367 17.30 7.03 -13.88
CA PHE A 367 16.16 7.96 -13.96
C PHE A 367 15.74 8.40 -12.55
N ALA A 368 16.56 9.24 -11.92
CA ALA A 368 16.30 9.70 -10.55
C ALA A 368 14.94 10.40 -10.41
N GLY A 369 14.18 10.01 -9.39
CA GLY A 369 12.80 10.49 -9.15
C GLY A 369 11.72 9.59 -9.77
N ASP A 370 12.08 8.82 -10.80
CA ASP A 370 11.22 7.80 -11.43
C ASP A 370 11.60 6.39 -10.94
N ASP A 371 11.91 6.23 -9.65
CA ASP A 371 12.38 4.95 -9.11
C ASP A 371 11.30 3.86 -9.27
N HIS A 372 11.65 2.77 -9.98
CA HIS A 372 10.72 1.67 -10.28
C HIS A 372 11.37 0.30 -10.14
N GLY A 373 10.61 -0.63 -9.59
CA GLY A 373 10.85 -2.06 -9.74
C GLY A 373 10.31 -2.59 -11.06
N LEU A 374 10.10 -3.90 -11.13
CA LEU A 374 9.37 -4.52 -12.24
C LEU A 374 7.84 -4.33 -12.01
N GLY A 375 7.35 -3.12 -12.32
CA GLY A 375 5.92 -2.76 -12.24
C GLY A 375 5.49 -2.02 -10.97
N TRP A 376 6.23 -2.12 -9.86
CA TRP A 376 5.98 -1.30 -8.67
C TRP A 376 6.68 0.05 -8.77
N GLU A 377 5.98 1.12 -8.39
CA GLU A 377 6.59 2.43 -8.14
C GLU A 377 7.31 2.39 -6.79
N LEU A 378 8.47 3.03 -6.68
CA LEU A 378 9.29 3.06 -5.48
C LEU A 378 9.48 4.48 -4.98
N GLN A 379 9.53 4.66 -3.65
CA GLN A 379 9.91 5.91 -2.98
C GLN A 379 9.12 7.16 -3.44
N GLN A 380 7.84 7.00 -3.81
CA GLN A 380 7.03 8.09 -4.37
C GLN A 380 6.36 8.94 -3.27
N GLY A 381 7.11 9.90 -2.71
CA GLY A 381 6.64 10.74 -1.61
C GLY A 381 5.34 11.53 -1.89
N TRP A 382 5.02 11.81 -3.16
CA TRP A 382 3.80 12.53 -3.56
C TRP A 382 2.49 11.77 -3.29
N TYR A 383 2.55 10.47 -2.94
CA TYR A 383 1.42 9.73 -2.36
C TYR A 383 1.78 8.83 -1.17
N MET A 384 3.05 8.43 -1.03
CA MET A 384 3.54 7.62 0.09
C MET A 384 3.94 8.47 1.31
N ASP A 385 4.23 9.75 1.11
CA ASP A 385 4.59 10.73 2.15
C ASP A 385 5.54 10.17 3.23
N ALA A 386 5.21 10.30 4.51
CA ALA A 386 6.01 9.82 5.63
C ALA A 386 6.15 8.28 5.74
N LEU A 387 5.42 7.49 4.93
CA LEU A 387 5.66 6.05 4.78
C LEU A 387 6.73 5.73 3.73
N SER A 388 7.12 6.72 2.93
CA SER A 388 8.13 6.57 1.91
C SER A 388 9.50 6.29 2.54
N SER A 389 10.19 5.33 1.98
CA SER A 389 11.57 4.92 2.27
C SER A 389 12.16 4.38 0.98
N PRO A 390 13.50 4.20 0.87
CA PRO A 390 14.11 3.66 -0.34
C PRO A 390 13.58 2.28 -0.76
N ARG A 391 12.97 1.51 0.16
CA ARG A 391 12.37 0.20 -0.11
C ARG A 391 10.84 0.21 -0.09
N THR A 392 10.20 1.36 0.14
CA THR A 392 8.74 1.45 0.08
C THR A 392 8.31 1.33 -1.37
N TYR A 393 7.36 0.44 -1.63
CA TYR A 393 6.77 0.23 -2.93
C TYR A 393 5.25 0.46 -2.88
N GLY A 394 4.69 0.86 -4.01
CA GLY A 394 3.27 1.13 -4.11
C GLY A 394 2.82 1.29 -5.55
N HIS A 395 1.54 1.57 -5.70
CA HIS A 395 0.97 1.95 -6.98
C HIS A 395 -0.33 2.74 -6.76
N THR A 396 -0.64 3.65 -7.68
CA THR A 396 -1.91 4.39 -7.69
C THR A 396 -2.83 3.97 -8.83
N GLY A 397 -4.13 4.22 -8.71
CA GLY A 397 -5.12 4.04 -9.76
C GLY A 397 -5.84 5.34 -10.09
N TYR A 398 -6.23 5.51 -11.35
CA TYR A 398 -6.88 6.73 -11.85
C TYR A 398 -8.25 6.98 -11.18
N THR A 399 -8.96 5.91 -10.81
CA THR A 399 -10.21 5.93 -10.03
C THR A 399 -10.04 6.48 -8.60
N GLY A 400 -8.79 6.78 -8.19
CA GLY A 400 -8.44 7.37 -6.91
C GLY A 400 -7.90 6.37 -5.89
N THR A 401 -7.69 5.13 -6.30
CA THR A 401 -7.13 4.06 -5.47
C THR A 401 -5.62 4.23 -5.25
N SER A 402 -5.10 3.70 -4.15
CA SER A 402 -3.66 3.62 -3.86
C SER A 402 -3.36 2.49 -2.88
N ILE A 403 -2.19 1.88 -3.07
CA ILE A 403 -1.59 0.89 -2.18
C ILE A 403 -0.16 1.32 -1.89
N VAL A 404 0.21 1.31 -0.61
CA VAL A 404 1.56 1.59 -0.12
C VAL A 404 1.98 0.46 0.79
N VAL A 405 3.18 -0.06 0.57
CA VAL A 405 3.75 -1.15 1.34
C VAL A 405 5.17 -0.77 1.73
N ASN A 406 5.43 -0.76 3.04
CA ASN A 406 6.77 -0.52 3.56
C ASN A 406 7.29 -1.82 4.19
N PRO A 407 8.24 -2.51 3.54
CA PRO A 407 8.81 -3.76 4.06
C PRO A 407 9.75 -3.55 5.24
N GLU A 408 10.28 -2.35 5.45
CA GLU A 408 11.21 -2.06 6.54
C GLU A 408 10.52 -2.02 7.90
N ASN A 409 9.25 -1.60 7.91
CA ASN A 409 8.44 -1.53 9.12
C ASN A 409 7.17 -2.40 9.08
N ASP A 410 7.08 -3.29 8.06
CA ASP A 410 6.06 -4.34 7.89
C ASP A 410 4.62 -3.81 7.87
N THR A 411 4.41 -2.77 7.06
CA THR A 411 3.16 -1.98 7.02
C THR A 411 2.54 -1.95 5.63
N ILE A 412 1.21 -2.02 5.59
CA ILE A 412 0.36 -1.84 4.42
C ILE A 412 -0.61 -0.69 4.72
N ALA A 413 -0.70 0.27 3.80
CA ALA A 413 -1.73 1.30 3.78
C ALA A 413 -2.44 1.28 2.43
N ILE A 414 -3.76 1.13 2.45
CA ILE A 414 -4.61 1.12 1.26
C ILE A 414 -5.68 2.20 1.41
N LEU A 415 -5.91 2.92 0.31
CA LEU A 415 -7.05 3.81 0.13
C LEU A 415 -7.68 3.47 -1.21
N LEU A 416 -8.92 2.97 -1.19
CA LEU A 416 -9.73 2.77 -2.38
C LEU A 416 -10.83 3.83 -2.41
N THR A 417 -11.04 4.48 -3.55
CA THR A 417 -12.03 5.54 -3.71
C THR A 417 -12.70 5.43 -5.06
N ASN A 418 -13.82 6.11 -5.23
CA ASN A 418 -14.48 6.34 -6.51
C ASN A 418 -14.37 7.82 -6.92
N ARG A 419 -13.15 8.38 -6.87
CA ARG A 419 -12.89 9.81 -7.09
C ARG A 419 -13.36 10.33 -8.46
N VAL A 420 -13.49 9.46 -9.46
CA VAL A 420 -14.00 9.83 -10.78
C VAL A 420 -15.53 9.79 -10.87
N HIS A 421 -16.23 9.55 -9.75
CA HIS A 421 -17.69 9.57 -9.69
C HIS A 421 -18.27 10.95 -9.37
N PRO A 422 -19.10 11.55 -10.24
CA PRO A 422 -19.52 11.06 -11.56
C PRO A 422 -18.63 11.54 -12.71
N THR A 423 -17.65 12.41 -12.45
CA THR A 423 -16.74 12.97 -13.47
C THR A 423 -15.28 12.87 -13.05
N ARG A 424 -14.36 12.67 -14.02
CA ARG A 424 -12.92 12.81 -13.80
C ARG A 424 -12.47 14.26 -13.58
N ASP A 425 -13.31 15.26 -13.83
CA ASP A 425 -12.97 16.68 -13.67
C ASP A 425 -13.22 17.17 -12.22
N THR A 426 -12.41 16.65 -11.29
CA THR A 426 -12.44 17.06 -9.87
C THR A 426 -11.03 17.34 -9.34
N VAL A 427 -10.95 17.84 -8.11
CA VAL A 427 -9.67 18.13 -7.45
C VAL A 427 -8.80 16.88 -7.27
N SER A 428 -7.50 17.08 -7.02
CA SER A 428 -6.57 15.97 -6.85
C SER A 428 -6.85 15.16 -5.59
N THR A 429 -6.78 13.84 -5.70
CA THR A 429 -6.87 12.91 -4.55
C THR A 429 -5.54 12.75 -3.80
N ASN A 430 -4.43 13.27 -4.34
CA ASN A 430 -3.10 13.05 -3.75
C ASN A 430 -2.97 13.60 -2.32
N GLY A 431 -3.68 14.69 -1.99
CA GLY A 431 -3.75 15.18 -0.62
C GLY A 431 -4.32 14.16 0.37
N ALA A 432 -5.35 13.41 -0.04
CA ALA A 432 -5.91 12.33 0.78
C ALA A 432 -4.96 11.13 0.88
N ARG A 433 -4.33 10.73 -0.25
CA ARG A 433 -3.33 9.64 -0.26
C ARG A 433 -2.15 9.92 0.68
N ARG A 434 -1.52 11.09 0.52
CA ARG A 434 -0.41 11.56 1.37
C ARG A 434 -0.86 11.64 2.83
N GLY A 435 -2.02 12.24 3.06
CA GLY A 435 -2.59 12.41 4.39
C GLY A 435 -2.75 11.08 5.15
N ILE A 436 -3.30 10.05 4.50
CA ILE A 436 -3.42 8.72 5.11
C ILE A 436 -2.04 8.12 5.37
N ALA A 437 -1.16 8.12 4.37
CA ALA A 437 0.17 7.56 4.53
C ALA A 437 0.92 8.24 5.69
N ARG A 438 0.83 9.57 5.80
CA ARG A 438 1.37 10.35 6.92
C ARG A 438 0.84 9.91 8.28
N LYS A 439 -0.48 9.71 8.41
CA LYS A 439 -1.10 9.27 9.66
C LYS A 439 -0.74 7.83 10.02
N VAL A 440 -0.62 6.95 9.03
CA VAL A 440 -0.16 5.57 9.24
C VAL A 440 1.30 5.57 9.68
N ALA A 441 2.16 6.37 9.05
CA ALA A 441 3.53 6.55 9.50
C ALA A 441 3.56 7.05 10.94
N ASP A 442 2.90 8.16 11.26
CA ASP A 442 2.94 8.75 12.60
C ASP A 442 2.41 7.83 13.72
N ALA A 443 1.55 6.88 13.36
CA ALA A 443 1.11 5.84 14.27
C ALA A 443 2.24 4.86 14.65
N ILE A 444 3.28 4.72 13.85
CA ILE A 444 4.43 3.86 14.13
C ILE A 444 5.47 4.68 14.91
N PRO A 445 5.80 4.32 16.16
CA PRO A 445 6.71 5.11 16.98
C PRO A 445 8.17 4.94 16.56
N VAL A 446 8.94 6.03 16.60
CA VAL A 446 10.41 5.97 16.59
C VAL A 446 10.87 5.38 17.93
N GLU A 447 11.94 4.57 17.92
CA GLU A 447 12.49 4.02 19.16
C GLU A 447 13.04 5.16 20.05
N ILE A 448 12.63 5.21 21.32
CA ILE A 448 13.08 6.24 22.28
C ILE A 448 13.49 5.61 23.62
N ASP A 449 14.44 6.23 24.31
CA ASP A 449 14.90 5.81 25.63
C ASP A 449 13.76 5.78 26.67
N LYS A 450 13.87 4.88 27.67
CA LYS A 450 12.74 4.60 28.56
C LYS A 450 12.22 5.74 29.45
N LYS A 451 13.00 6.81 29.53
CA LYS A 451 12.76 7.95 30.41
C LYS A 451 12.80 9.25 29.62
N SER A 452 12.98 9.19 28.30
CA SER A 452 13.01 10.36 27.47
C SER A 452 11.60 10.86 27.17
N ASN A 453 11.52 12.14 26.86
CA ASN A 453 10.32 12.78 26.38
C ASN A 453 10.73 13.79 25.31
N PRO A 454 11.25 13.31 24.17
CA PRO A 454 11.81 14.15 23.13
C PRO A 454 10.77 15.12 22.59
N TRP A 455 11.27 16.27 22.15
CA TRP A 455 10.51 17.18 21.30
C TRP A 455 10.50 16.64 19.88
N PHE A 456 9.34 16.65 19.25
CA PHE A 456 9.12 16.30 17.86
C PHE A 456 8.57 17.53 17.12
N SER A 457 9.12 17.78 15.94
CA SER A 457 8.71 18.91 15.09
C SER A 457 7.28 18.78 14.57
N GLY A 458 6.70 17.57 14.55
CA GLY A 458 5.44 17.33 13.87
C GLY A 458 5.59 17.39 12.35
N TYR A 459 4.46 17.22 11.67
CA TYR A 459 4.35 17.33 10.21
C TYR A 459 3.67 18.64 9.81
N GLY A 460 3.72 18.99 8.53
CA GLY A 460 3.02 20.10 7.89
C GLY A 460 3.61 20.45 6.52
N ASP A 461 2.77 20.94 5.61
CA ASP A 461 3.21 21.45 4.31
C ASP A 461 3.39 22.98 4.44
N GLN A 462 4.51 23.51 3.94
CA GLN A 462 4.88 24.93 3.99
C GLN A 462 4.89 25.50 5.42
N VAL A 463 5.42 24.73 6.37
CA VAL A 463 5.47 25.14 7.77
C VAL A 463 6.88 25.57 8.18
N GLU A 464 6.94 26.54 9.08
CA GLU A 464 8.12 26.88 9.87
C GLU A 464 7.75 26.70 11.34
N LYS A 465 8.47 25.83 12.04
CA LYS A 465 8.21 25.48 13.44
C LYS A 465 9.44 25.68 14.27
N GLN A 466 9.28 26.22 15.48
CA GLN A 466 10.40 26.57 16.33
C GLN A 466 10.34 25.96 17.74
N LEU A 467 11.49 25.52 18.24
CA LEU A 467 11.73 25.17 19.64
C LEU A 467 12.77 26.13 20.20
N LEU A 468 12.43 26.89 21.23
CA LEU A 468 13.24 28.01 21.73
C LEU A 468 13.72 27.76 23.18
N ALA A 469 14.99 28.05 23.44
CA ALA A 469 15.56 28.17 24.76
C ALA A 469 16.12 29.59 24.97
N LYS A 470 15.86 30.16 26.16
CA LYS A 470 16.53 31.37 26.61
C LYS A 470 17.66 31.00 27.55
N VAL A 471 18.83 31.56 27.31
CA VAL A 471 20.05 31.26 28.04
C VAL A 471 20.73 32.55 28.47
N ASN A 472 21.65 32.45 29.42
CA ASN A 472 22.48 33.57 29.84
C ASN A 472 23.89 33.04 30.04
N LEU A 473 24.75 33.27 29.06
CA LEU A 473 26.13 32.80 29.07
C LEU A 473 27.05 33.95 29.51
N SER A 474 28.04 33.61 30.34
CA SER A 474 29.12 34.53 30.74
C SER A 474 30.44 34.24 30.03
N GLU A 475 30.52 33.10 29.36
CA GLU A 475 31.66 32.59 28.62
C GLU A 475 31.16 31.63 27.53
N THR A 476 32.04 31.30 26.58
CA THR A 476 31.76 30.27 25.57
C THR A 476 31.33 28.97 26.25
N ALA A 477 30.30 28.32 25.74
CA ALA A 477 29.74 27.10 26.33
C ALA A 477 29.57 25.99 25.28
N SER A 478 29.49 24.75 25.74
CA SER A 478 29.19 23.59 24.88
C SER A 478 27.71 23.25 24.99
N LEU A 479 26.98 23.34 23.88
CA LEU A 479 25.64 22.76 23.74
C LEU A 479 25.78 21.30 23.34
N SER A 480 25.11 20.40 24.07
CA SER A 480 24.96 19.00 23.73
C SER A 480 23.47 18.66 23.62
N PHE A 481 23.09 17.88 22.62
CA PHE A 481 21.74 17.34 22.49
C PHE A 481 21.73 16.02 21.73
N ARG A 482 20.71 15.20 21.98
CA ARG A 482 20.41 14.03 21.16
C ARG A 482 19.40 14.41 20.08
N THR A 483 19.57 13.82 18.91
CA THR A 483 18.67 14.06 17.78
C THR A 483 18.49 12.81 16.92
N TRP A 484 17.31 12.70 16.34
CA TRP A 484 16.92 11.74 15.31
C TRP A 484 16.09 12.49 14.28
N PHE A 485 16.28 12.23 12.99
CA PHE A 485 15.49 12.84 11.94
C PHE A 485 15.45 11.99 10.68
N GLU A 486 14.32 12.06 9.97
CA GLU A 486 14.23 11.82 8.53
C GLU A 486 13.49 13.01 7.92
N ILE A 487 14.23 13.82 7.19
CA ILE A 487 13.81 15.10 6.61
C ILE A 487 14.00 14.99 5.09
N GLU A 488 13.10 15.55 4.28
CA GLU A 488 13.23 15.47 2.82
C GLU A 488 14.56 16.09 2.36
N ASP A 489 15.40 15.28 1.71
CA ASP A 489 16.78 15.66 1.39
C ASP A 489 16.82 16.79 0.36
N GLY A 490 17.36 17.94 0.77
CA GLY A 490 17.50 19.10 -0.10
C GLY A 490 16.24 19.97 -0.29
N TYR A 491 15.11 19.58 0.30
CA TYR A 491 13.84 20.31 0.22
C TYR A 491 13.40 20.83 1.60
N ASP A 492 13.46 19.97 2.61
CA ASP A 492 13.15 20.30 3.99
C ASP A 492 14.43 20.46 4.83
N PHE A 493 14.34 21.29 5.87
CA PHE A 493 15.52 21.62 6.68
C PHE A 493 15.23 21.77 8.17
N GLY A 494 16.06 21.13 8.97
CA GLY A 494 16.29 21.48 10.37
C GLY A 494 17.48 22.43 10.50
N ARG A 495 17.40 23.44 11.37
CA ARG A 495 18.51 24.34 11.70
C ARG A 495 18.63 24.59 13.18
N LEU A 496 19.86 24.58 13.68
CA LEU A 496 20.21 25.09 15.01
C LEU A 496 20.71 26.53 14.85
N GLU A 497 20.06 27.48 15.51
CA GLU A 497 20.37 28.91 15.40
C GLU A 497 20.53 29.55 16.77
N VAL A 498 21.36 30.58 16.85
CA VAL A 498 21.61 31.37 18.06
C VAL A 498 21.45 32.86 17.82
N SER A 499 21.19 33.61 18.89
CA SER A 499 21.02 35.06 18.84
C SER A 499 21.44 35.70 20.17
N ASP A 500 21.96 36.93 20.12
CA ASP A 500 22.32 37.77 21.26
C ASP A 500 21.20 38.75 21.65
N ASP A 501 20.29 39.07 20.73
CA ASP A 501 19.17 40.01 20.90
C ASP A 501 17.77 39.35 20.81
N GLY A 502 17.68 38.15 20.25
CA GLY A 502 16.43 37.44 19.95
C GLY A 502 15.78 37.83 18.61
N GLU A 503 16.41 38.72 17.83
CA GLU A 503 15.92 39.26 16.55
C GLU A 503 16.82 38.83 15.39
N THR A 504 18.14 38.86 15.58
CA THR A 504 19.15 38.51 14.58
C THR A 504 19.69 37.11 14.86
N TRP A 505 19.52 36.19 13.90
CA TRP A 505 19.85 34.77 14.08
C TRP A 505 21.03 34.33 13.23
N THR A 506 21.93 33.55 13.84
CA THR A 506 23.06 32.90 13.17
C THR A 506 22.89 31.40 13.20
N THR A 507 22.92 30.73 12.04
CA THR A 507 22.89 29.27 11.96
C THR A 507 24.22 28.66 12.36
N LEU A 508 24.20 27.76 13.34
CA LEU A 508 25.37 26.99 13.78
C LEU A 508 25.42 25.59 13.16
N ASP A 509 24.27 24.99 12.87
CA ASP A 509 24.20 23.64 12.27
C ASP A 509 22.94 23.49 11.40
N LYS A 510 22.99 22.57 10.43
CA LYS A 510 21.92 22.31 9.45
C LYS A 510 21.71 20.81 9.26
N PHE A 511 20.46 20.40 9.22
CA PHE A 511 20.01 19.00 9.16
C PHE A 511 19.05 18.81 7.97
N THR A 512 19.25 17.75 7.21
CA THR A 512 18.40 17.30 6.08
C THR A 512 18.76 15.85 5.78
N GLY A 513 17.90 15.10 5.08
CA GLY A 513 18.09 13.66 4.84
C GLY A 513 17.80 12.80 6.07
N ASP A 514 18.51 11.68 6.21
CA ASP A 514 18.33 10.70 7.29
C ASP A 514 19.52 10.72 8.27
N SER A 515 19.21 10.67 9.57
CA SER A 515 20.16 10.55 10.68
C SER A 515 20.71 9.13 10.90
N SER A 516 20.06 8.11 10.33
CA SER A 516 20.31 6.67 10.52
C SER A 516 20.28 6.26 12.00
N GLY A 517 19.34 6.83 12.75
CA GLY A 517 19.15 6.56 14.17
C GLY A 517 19.53 7.74 15.08
N TRP A 518 19.38 7.54 16.39
CA TRP A 518 19.67 8.58 17.38
C TRP A 518 21.16 8.85 17.49
N GLY A 519 21.55 10.12 17.35
CA GLY A 519 22.91 10.59 17.55
C GLY A 519 23.01 11.72 18.56
N THR A 520 24.19 11.92 19.16
CA THR A 520 24.50 13.13 19.93
C THR A 520 25.18 14.15 19.03
N ARG A 521 24.81 15.43 19.21
CA ARG A 521 25.45 16.59 18.59
C ARG A 521 26.04 17.47 19.68
N ASN A 522 27.24 17.98 19.42
CA ASN A 522 27.92 18.93 20.29
C ASN A 522 28.30 20.15 19.46
N VAL A 523 27.91 21.34 19.91
CA VAL A 523 28.11 22.60 19.20
C VAL A 523 28.59 23.65 20.19
N GLU A 524 29.60 24.43 19.80
CA GLU A 524 30.11 25.54 20.61
C GLU A 524 29.18 26.76 20.49
N LEU A 525 28.82 27.34 21.64
CA LEU A 525 27.98 28.52 21.74
C LEU A 525 28.84 29.76 22.00
N PRO A 526 28.67 30.85 21.21
CA PRO A 526 29.27 32.15 21.51
C PRO A 526 28.90 32.66 22.90
N SER A 527 29.82 33.35 23.57
CA SER A 527 29.64 33.83 24.96
C SER A 527 28.53 34.86 25.13
N ASP A 528 28.15 35.55 24.07
CA ASP A 528 27.07 36.54 24.01
C ASP A 528 25.70 35.95 23.66
N THR A 529 25.61 34.62 23.49
CA THR A 529 24.33 33.96 23.19
C THR A 529 23.33 34.15 24.32
N THR A 530 22.16 34.72 23.99
CA THR A 530 21.02 34.86 24.89
C THR A 530 19.83 33.98 24.49
N HIS A 531 19.79 33.53 23.23
CA HIS A 531 18.74 32.67 22.69
C HIS A 531 19.32 31.55 21.83
N ILE A 532 18.72 30.37 21.92
CA ILE A 532 19.00 29.21 21.08
C ILE A 532 17.67 28.72 20.52
N ARG A 533 17.58 28.45 19.22
CA ARG A 533 16.39 27.84 18.62
C ARG A 533 16.71 26.70 17.68
N PHE A 534 15.80 25.74 17.61
CA PHE A 534 15.73 24.73 16.56
C PHE A 534 14.58 25.10 15.64
N ILE A 535 14.86 25.28 14.34
CA ILE A 535 13.87 25.60 13.31
C ILE A 535 13.70 24.40 12.40
N TYR A 536 12.46 23.95 12.23
CA TYR A 536 12.08 22.96 11.24
C TYR A 536 11.24 23.63 10.15
N GLU A 537 11.69 23.56 8.92
CA GLU A 537 11.05 24.14 7.74
C GLU A 537 10.77 23.08 6.70
N THR A 538 9.56 23.13 6.14
CA THR A 538 9.13 22.22 5.09
C THR A 538 8.68 22.93 3.82
N ASP A 539 8.80 22.22 2.71
CA ASP A 539 8.25 22.61 1.42
C ASP A 539 6.72 22.29 1.32
N GLY A 540 6.14 22.42 0.12
CA GLY A 540 4.71 22.15 -0.09
C GLY A 540 4.31 20.69 -0.20
N SER A 541 5.23 19.75 0.04
CA SER A 541 5.07 18.34 -0.28
C SER A 541 5.63 17.41 0.81
N VAL A 542 6.65 16.60 0.53
CA VAL A 542 6.90 15.35 1.26
C VAL A 542 7.48 15.66 2.63
N ASN A 543 6.94 15.08 3.70
CA ASN A 543 7.37 15.44 5.05
C ASN A 543 8.37 14.48 5.69
N ASN A 544 8.60 13.29 5.10
CA ASN A 544 9.29 12.17 5.73
C ASN A 544 8.84 12.00 7.20
N ARG A 545 9.74 11.78 8.17
CA ARG A 545 9.38 11.49 9.58
C ARG A 545 9.64 12.65 10.53
N GLY A 546 10.01 13.82 10.00
CA GLY A 546 10.31 15.02 10.76
C GLY A 546 11.56 14.91 11.64
N TRP A 547 11.60 15.72 12.70
CA TRP A 547 12.80 15.94 13.50
C TRP A 547 12.54 15.82 15.00
N TYR A 548 13.39 15.08 15.69
CA TYR A 548 13.37 14.88 17.13
C TYR A 548 14.61 15.49 17.81
N ILE A 549 14.39 16.13 18.96
CA ILE A 549 15.42 16.69 19.85
C ILE A 549 15.18 16.23 21.28
N ASP A 550 16.23 15.74 21.94
CA ASP A 550 16.19 15.26 23.32
C ASP A 550 17.45 15.65 24.10
N ASN A 551 17.38 15.60 25.43
CA ASN A 551 18.50 15.82 26.35
C ASN A 551 19.37 17.05 26.00
N LEU A 552 18.72 18.21 25.82
CA LEU A 552 19.40 19.48 25.56
C LEU A 552 20.10 19.99 26.83
N GLU A 553 21.42 20.10 26.77
CA GLU A 553 22.28 20.47 27.89
C GLU A 553 23.32 21.52 27.48
N ILE A 554 23.63 22.46 28.38
CA ILE A 554 24.74 23.40 28.26
C ILE A 554 25.73 23.12 29.38
N ASN A 555 26.97 22.81 29.02
CA ASN A 555 28.03 22.42 29.95
C ASN A 555 27.58 21.30 30.92
N GLY A 556 26.76 20.36 30.42
CA GLY A 556 26.21 19.25 31.18
C GLY A 556 25.00 19.58 32.07
N ASN A 557 24.46 20.79 31.99
CA ASN A 557 23.26 21.20 32.72
C ASN A 557 22.06 21.29 31.76
N ALA A 558 20.94 20.64 32.13
CA ALA A 558 19.72 20.66 31.34
C ALA A 558 19.22 22.10 31.08
N VAL A 559 18.73 22.33 29.87
CA VAL A 559 18.20 23.62 29.43
C VAL A 559 16.68 23.55 29.32
N GLU A 560 15.99 24.56 29.85
CA GLU A 560 14.55 24.70 29.66
C GLU A 560 14.24 25.20 28.24
N VAL A 561 13.39 24.46 27.54
CA VAL A 561 12.92 24.77 26.18
C VAL A 561 11.41 24.95 26.15
N LYS A 562 10.94 25.82 25.27
CA LYS A 562 9.52 26.15 25.07
C LYS A 562 9.20 26.10 23.57
N SER A 563 8.01 25.61 23.26
CA SER A 563 7.46 25.64 21.90
C SER A 563 5.94 25.61 21.96
N ASP A 564 5.31 26.33 21.02
CA ASP A 564 3.88 26.24 20.73
C ASP A 564 3.60 25.44 19.44
N SER A 565 4.64 24.93 18.78
CA SER A 565 4.56 24.29 17.44
C SER A 565 5.20 22.90 17.37
N TRP A 566 6.13 22.61 18.28
CA TRP A 566 6.69 21.29 18.52
C TRP A 566 5.93 20.63 19.66
N GLU A 567 5.86 19.31 19.63
CA GLU A 567 5.15 18.52 20.63
C GLU A 567 6.09 17.56 21.35
N LYS A 568 5.76 17.24 22.60
CA LYS A 568 6.49 16.23 23.35
C LYS A 568 5.93 14.85 23.03
N ARG A 569 6.82 13.91 22.68
CA ARG A 569 6.46 12.53 22.36
C ARG A 569 6.95 11.60 23.47
N SER A 570 6.01 10.93 24.12
CA SER A 570 6.27 9.83 25.04
C SER A 570 5.30 8.70 24.74
N TYR A 571 5.80 7.47 24.65
CA TYR A 571 5.02 6.31 24.24
C TYR A 571 5.14 5.19 25.28
#